data_AF-E2AWC9-F1
#
_entry.id   AF-E2AWC9-F1
#
_cell.length_a   1.000
_cell.length_b   1.000
_cell.length_c   1.000
_cell.angle_alpha   90.00
_cell.angle_beta   90.00
_cell.angle_gamma   90.00
#
_symmetry.space_group_name_H-M   'P 1'
#
loop_
_entity.id
_entity.type
_entity.pdbx_description
1 polymer ?
#
loop_
_entity_poly.entity_id
_entity_poly.type
_entity_poly.pdbx_seq_one_letter_code
_entity_poly.pdbx_strand_id
1 'polypeptide(L)' 'MVSKVFVTFVVIISLLALQLSAAQEERKCVQGKYYFDGCNKCFCGYNGIGACTRRFCDPSVTIPPPDDFWQTDVEQD' A
#
# COMPACT_ATOMS: atom_id res chain seq x y z
N MET A 1 -41.47 16.75 14.64
CA MET A 1 -40.64 17.95 14.39
C MET A 1 -39.19 17.55 14.56
N VAL A 2 -38.50 17.22 13.47
CA VAL A 2 -37.05 16.95 13.53
C VAL A 2 -36.37 18.26 13.93
N SER A 3 -35.78 18.30 15.11
CA SER A 3 -35.09 19.49 15.60
C SER A 3 -34.02 19.87 14.59
N LYS A 4 -34.01 21.13 14.12
CA LYS A 4 -32.98 21.63 13.18
C LYS A 4 -31.57 21.31 13.69
N VAL A 5 -31.39 21.34 15.01
CA VAL A 5 -30.16 20.97 15.71
C VAL A 5 -29.79 19.50 15.45
N PHE A 6 -30.76 18.59 15.57
CA PHE A 6 -30.56 17.17 15.31
C PHE A 6 -30.19 16.90 13.85
N VAL A 7 -30.86 17.58 12.90
CA VAL A 7 -30.54 17.47 11.47
C VAL A 7 -29.13 17.99 11.18
N THR A 8 -28.71 19.10 11.80
CA THR A 8 -27.37 19.64 11.63
C THR A 8 -26.27 18.73 12.20
N PHE A 9 -26.49 18.10 13.36
CA PHE A 9 -25.51 17.15 13.93
C PHE A 9 -25.32 15.92 13.05
N VAL A 10 -26.40 15.37 12.49
CA VAL A 10 -26.33 14.21 11.58
C VAL A 10 -25.58 14.54 10.29
N VAL A 11 -25.81 15.74 9.72
CA VAL A 11 -25.09 16.18 8.50
C VAL A 11 -23.60 16.41 8.79
N ILE A 12 -23.26 17.01 9.93
CA ILE A 12 -21.85 17.25 10.33
C ILE A 12 -21.12 15.93 10.57
N ILE A 13 -21.73 14.97 11.29
CA ILE A 13 -21.14 13.65 11.53
C ILE A 13 -20.91 12.90 10.21
N SER A 14 -21.86 12.97 9.28
CA SER A 14 -21.74 12.35 7.96
C SER A 14 -20.59 12.97 7.15
N LEU A 15 -20.45 14.30 7.14
CA LEU A 15 -19.34 15.02 6.48
C LEU A 15 -17.99 14.74 7.13
N LEU A 16 -17.93 14.55 8.45
CA LEU A 16 -16.70 14.18 9.17
C LEU A 16 -16.29 12.72 8.90
N ALA A 17 -17.26 11.81 8.78
CA ALA A 17 -17.01 10.41 8.42
C ALA A 17 -16.45 10.26 6.99
N LEU A 18 -16.84 11.14 6.06
CA LEU A 18 -16.25 11.23 4.71
C LEU A 18 -14.75 11.59 4.73
N GLN A 19 -14.22 12.19 5.81
CA GLN A 19 -12.82 12.62 5.92
C GLN A 19 -11.92 11.56 6.61
N LEU A 20 -12.48 10.53 7.26
CA LEU A 20 -11.70 9.47 7.93
C LEU A 20 -11.32 8.36 6.95
N SER A 21 -10.61 8.80 5.91
CA SER A 21 -9.55 8.13 5.16
C SER A 21 -9.69 6.66 4.75
N ALA A 22 -9.63 6.48 3.43
CA ALA A 22 -9.08 5.33 2.71
C ALA A 22 -7.60 5.07 3.05
N ALA A 23 -7.31 4.74 4.31
CA ALA A 23 -6.05 4.13 4.72
C ALA A 23 -6.11 2.65 4.31
N GLN A 24 -6.10 2.39 3.01
CA GLN A 24 -5.70 1.08 2.54
C GLN A 24 -4.20 1.02 2.82
N GLU A 25 -3.82 0.32 3.90
CA GLU A 25 -2.42 0.02 4.18
C GLU A 25 -1.91 -0.84 3.02
N GLU A 26 -1.25 -0.20 2.05
CA GLU A 26 -0.54 -0.91 1.01
C GLU A 26 0.57 -1.73 1.69
N ARG A 27 0.60 -3.05 1.42
CA ARG A 27 1.66 -3.94 1.92
C ARG A 27 3.01 -3.36 1.53
N LYS A 28 3.81 -2.98 2.55
CA LYS A 28 5.16 -2.46 2.34
C LYS A 28 6.16 -3.59 2.14
N CYS A 29 7.19 -3.33 1.36
CA CYS A 29 8.35 -4.21 1.25
C CYS A 29 9.41 -3.87 2.31
N VAL A 30 10.32 -4.81 2.58
CA VAL A 30 11.42 -4.59 3.53
C VAL A 30 12.46 -3.68 2.89
N GLN A 31 12.71 -2.52 3.50
CA GLN A 31 13.61 -1.50 2.99
C GLN A 31 15.00 -2.06 2.64
N GLY A 32 15.52 -1.70 1.47
CA GLY A 32 16.85 -2.10 1.04
C GLY A 32 16.94 -3.54 0.51
N LYS A 33 15.87 -4.35 0.60
CA LYS A 33 15.81 -5.64 -0.07
C LYS A 33 15.82 -5.47 -1.59
N TYR A 34 16.37 -6.47 -2.27
CA TYR A 34 16.40 -6.57 -3.71
C TYR A 34 16.17 -8.01 -4.14
N TYR A 35 15.59 -8.19 -5.32
CA TYR A 35 15.49 -9.48 -5.98
C TYR A 35 15.55 -9.31 -7.49
N PHE A 36 15.73 -10.41 -8.21
CA PHE A 36 15.66 -10.45 -9.66
C PHE A 36 14.42 -11.22 -10.06
N ASP A 37 13.52 -10.61 -10.83
CA ASP A 37 12.26 -11.25 -11.24
C ASP A 37 12.43 -12.21 -12.43
N GLY A 38 13.67 -12.60 -12.79
CA GLY A 38 13.95 -13.36 -14.01
C GLY A 38 14.28 -12.48 -15.22
N CYS A 39 14.02 -11.18 -15.17
CA CYS A 39 14.31 -10.23 -16.25
C CYS A 39 14.76 -8.84 -15.77
N ASN A 40 14.01 -8.27 -14.83
CA ASN A 40 14.22 -7.00 -14.16
C ASN A 40 14.87 -7.15 -12.79
N LYS A 41 15.63 -6.11 -12.43
CA LYS A 41 16.12 -5.94 -11.06
C LYS A 41 15.08 -5.16 -10.29
N CYS A 42 14.66 -5.71 -9.16
CA CYS A 42 13.64 -5.14 -8.29
C CYS A 42 14.24 -4.80 -6.93
N PHE A 43 13.77 -3.71 -6.31
CA PHE A 43 14.25 -3.24 -5.02
C PHE A 43 13.13 -2.59 -4.21
N CYS A 44 13.31 -2.55 -2.89
CA CYS A 44 12.44 -1.82 -1.99
C CYS A 44 13.06 -0.47 -1.59
N GLY A 45 12.35 0.63 -1.88
CA GLY A 45 12.76 1.97 -1.49
C GLY A 45 12.62 2.24 0.01
N TYR A 46 13.21 3.37 0.45
CA TYR A 46 13.11 3.86 1.85
C TYR A 46 11.69 4.19 2.30
N ASN A 47 10.77 4.39 1.36
CA ASN A 47 9.35 4.61 1.62
C ASN A 47 8.55 3.30 1.74
N GLY A 48 9.19 2.14 1.64
CA GLY A 48 8.52 0.83 1.64
C GLY A 48 7.83 0.49 0.31
N ILE A 49 8.12 1.23 -0.76
CA ILE A 49 7.54 0.99 -2.10
C ILE A 49 8.53 0.18 -2.95
N GLY A 50 8.04 -0.92 -3.52
CA GLY A 50 8.79 -1.75 -4.46
C GLY A 50 8.85 -1.14 -5.85
N ALA A 51 10.00 -1.22 -6.50
CA ALA A 51 10.18 -0.80 -7.88
C ALA A 51 11.12 -1.74 -8.63
N CYS A 52 10.89 -1.89 -9.94
CA CYS A 52 11.71 -2.72 -10.82
C CYS A 52 12.24 -1.89 -12.00
N THR A 53 13.36 -2.32 -12.58
CA THR A 53 13.76 -1.85 -13.93
C THR A 53 12.67 -2.16 -14.95
N ARG A 54 12.74 -1.53 -16.14
CA ARG A 54 11.74 -1.69 -17.21
C ARG A 54 12.35 -2.29 -18.49
N ARG A 55 12.89 -3.49 -18.38
CA ARG A 55 13.33 -4.26 -19.54
C ARG A 55 12.12 -4.88 -20.24
N PHE A 56 12.23 -5.09 -21.55
CA PHE A 56 11.22 -5.85 -22.28
C PHE A 56 11.39 -7.34 -21.92
N CYS A 57 10.37 -7.92 -21.31
CA CYS A 57 10.43 -9.28 -20.75
C CYS A 57 9.43 -10.20 -21.44
N ASP A 58 9.82 -11.46 -21.59
CA ASP A 58 8.87 -12.53 -21.89
C ASP A 58 8.02 -12.80 -20.63
N PRO A 59 6.68 -12.70 -20.70
CA PRO A 59 5.80 -12.90 -19.55
C PRO A 59 5.85 -14.33 -18.97
N SER A 60 6.41 -15.30 -19.70
CA SER A 60 6.62 -16.66 -19.20
C SER A 60 7.82 -16.80 -18.24
N VAL A 61 8.69 -15.79 -18.17
CA VAL A 61 9.96 -15.85 -17.42
C VAL A 61 9.90 -15.08 -16.09
N THR A 62 8.88 -14.23 -15.88
CA THR A 62 8.79 -13.42 -14.67
C THR A 62 8.45 -14.26 -13.44
N ILE A 63 9.30 -14.20 -12.41
CA ILE A 63 9.10 -14.85 -11.12
C ILE A 63 8.54 -13.87 -10.08
N PRO A 64 7.68 -14.33 -9.15
CA PRO A 64 7.14 -13.48 -8.11
C PRO A 64 8.23 -13.03 -7.11
N PRO A 65 8.00 -11.94 -6.37
CA PRO A 65 8.84 -11.57 -5.25
C PRO A 65 8.95 -12.72 -4.23
N PRO A 66 10.15 -12.98 -3.66
CA PRO A 66 10.30 -13.88 -2.53
C PRO A 66 9.45 -13.45 -1.32
N ASP A 67 9.04 -14.38 -0.45
CA ASP A 67 8.21 -14.06 0.72
C ASP A 67 8.89 -13.07 1.68
N ASP A 68 10.22 -13.16 1.83
CA ASP A 68 11.02 -12.27 2.68
C ASP A 68 11.27 -10.88 2.07
N PHE A 69 10.73 -10.61 0.88
CA PHE A 69 10.72 -9.27 0.28
C PHE A 69 9.67 -8.37 0.93
N TRP A 70 8.59 -8.95 1.45
CA TRP A 70 7.49 -8.22 2.08
C TRP A 70 7.72 -8.04 3.57
N GLN A 71 7.31 -6.90 4.12
CA GLN A 71 7.25 -6.76 5.58
C GLN A 71 6.17 -7.70 6.09
N THR A 72 6.53 -8.54 7.06
CA THR A 72 5.54 -9.21 7.90
C THR A 72 5.05 -8.21 8.95
N ASP A 73 3.78 -8.30 9.35
CA ASP A 73 3.10 -7.38 10.29
C ASP A 73 3.70 -7.36 11.74
N VAL A 74 4.97 -7.76 11.92
CA VAL A 74 5.58 -8.07 13.22
C VAL A 74 6.69 -7.08 13.63
N GLU A 75 7.15 -6.18 12.75
CA GLU A 75 8.25 -5.26 13.11
C GLU A 75 7.93 -3.79 12.77
N GLN A 76 7.04 -3.22 13.58
CA GLN A 76 6.93 -1.77 13.80
C GLN A 76 7.63 -1.47 15.14
N ASP A 77 8.91 -1.16 15.10
CA ASP A 77 9.66 -0.51 16.19
C ASP A 77 9.98 0.94 15.78
#